data_AF-A0A2P4PBX4-F1
#
_entry.id   AF-A0A2P4PBX4-F1
#
_cell.length_a   1.000
_cell.length_b   1.000
_cell.length_c   1.000
_cell.angle_alpha   90.00
_cell.angle_beta   90.00
_cell.angle_gamma   90.00
#
_symmetry.space_group_name_H-M   'P 1'
#
loop_
_entity.id
_entity.type
_entity.pdbx_description
1 polymer ?
#
loop_
_entity_poly.entity_id
_entity_poly.type
_entity_poly.pdbx_seq_one_letter_code
_entity_poly.pdbx_strand_id
1 'polypeptide(L)'
;MTNSGIAPTTVAEEVKPTRIPIAPSMKIEDLMKKIAQLNLDQDILEHITPNITWKGNPLFIGNLIHRNLLHPKEALVVSTLRLTPLQYLTSKFILISSARGYSQRSFPFRKSDAQRHLPIDVNKSSKLWEWFTQTGWLK
;
A
#
# COMPACT_ATOMS: atom_id res chain seq x y z
N MET A 1 -12.96 -49.77 39.64
CA MET A 1 -11.69 -49.49 38.95
C MET A 1 -12.01 -49.18 37.50
N THR A 2 -11.49 -48.05 37.05
CA THR A 2 -11.85 -47.27 35.86
C THR A 2 -11.33 -47.88 34.55
N ASN A 3 -12.16 -47.87 33.50
CA ASN A 3 -11.76 -47.84 32.09
C ASN A 3 -12.84 -47.01 31.36
N SER A 4 -12.59 -45.75 30.99
CA SER A 4 -11.85 -45.34 29.77
C SER A 4 -12.50 -46.01 28.55
N GLY A 5 -13.33 -45.38 27.73
CA GLY A 5 -13.26 -44.03 27.16
C GLY A 5 -13.24 -44.18 25.62
N ILE A 6 -13.73 -43.16 24.92
CA ILE A 6 -13.59 -42.91 23.46
C ILE A 6 -14.79 -43.33 22.59
N ALA A 7 -15.64 -42.34 22.31
CA ALA A 7 -16.46 -42.27 21.11
C ALA A 7 -15.61 -41.75 19.93
N PRO A 8 -15.78 -42.25 18.71
CA PRO A 8 -15.26 -41.58 17.52
C PRO A 8 -16.35 -40.66 16.95
N THR A 9 -16.24 -39.37 17.24
CA THR A 9 -16.92 -38.31 16.48
C THR A 9 -16.10 -38.04 15.22
N THR A 10 -16.56 -38.53 14.08
CA THR A 10 -16.03 -38.15 12.77
C THR A 10 -16.53 -36.74 12.45
N VAL A 11 -15.72 -35.74 12.76
CA VAL A 11 -15.88 -34.36 12.26
C VAL A 11 -15.56 -34.34 10.77
N ALA A 12 -16.58 -34.04 9.95
CA ALA A 12 -16.41 -33.78 8.52
C ALA A 12 -15.49 -32.55 8.33
N GLU A 13 -14.47 -32.70 7.50
CA GLU A 13 -13.52 -31.65 7.16
C GLU A 13 -14.22 -30.44 6.52
N GLU A 14 -14.05 -29.30 7.17
CA GLU A 14 -14.46 -27.98 6.70
C GLU A 14 -13.53 -27.55 5.54
N VAL A 15 -14.02 -27.65 4.30
CA VAL A 15 -13.28 -27.19 3.11
C VAL A 15 -13.17 -25.66 3.14
N LYS A 16 -11.98 -25.15 3.49
CA LYS A 16 -11.63 -23.73 3.39
C LYS A 16 -11.46 -23.27 1.93
N PRO A 17 -11.74 -21.99 1.64
CA PRO A 17 -12.12 -21.52 0.32
C PRO A 17 -10.96 -21.51 -0.68
N THR A 18 -11.26 -21.94 -1.90
CA THR A 18 -10.39 -21.92 -3.07
C THR A 18 -9.85 -20.52 -3.33
N ARG A 19 -8.52 -20.40 -3.44
CA ARG A 19 -7.82 -19.14 -3.76
C ARG A 19 -8.09 -18.75 -5.23
N ILE A 20 -8.82 -17.65 -5.40
CA ILE A 20 -8.85 -16.59 -6.44
C ILE A 20 -8.03 -16.81 -7.74
N PRO A 21 -8.55 -16.45 -8.93
CA PRO A 21 -7.71 -15.77 -9.91
C PRO A 21 -7.62 -14.28 -9.52
N ILE A 22 -6.52 -13.90 -8.88
CA ILE A 22 -6.19 -12.47 -8.69
C ILE A 22 -6.15 -11.88 -10.11
N ALA A 23 -6.98 -10.87 -10.38
CA ALA A 23 -6.96 -10.14 -11.64
C ALA A 23 -5.52 -9.78 -12.00
N PRO A 24 -5.12 -9.80 -13.28
CA PRO A 24 -3.75 -9.53 -13.67
C PRO A 24 -3.31 -8.22 -13.03
N SER A 25 -2.27 -8.29 -12.19
CA SER A 25 -1.57 -7.12 -11.68
C SER A 25 -1.38 -6.19 -12.86
N MET A 26 -1.92 -4.96 -12.77
CA MET A 26 -1.74 -3.95 -13.81
C MET A 26 -0.27 -3.92 -14.20
N LYS A 27 0.00 -4.01 -15.51
CA LYS A 27 1.37 -3.96 -16.02
C LYS A 27 2.02 -2.67 -15.54
N ILE A 28 3.29 -2.73 -15.13
CA ILE A 28 3.99 -1.59 -14.55
C ILE A 28 4.00 -0.39 -15.50
N GLU A 29 4.08 -0.63 -16.81
CA GLU A 29 4.06 0.42 -17.82
C GLU A 29 2.73 1.19 -17.82
N ASP A 30 1.61 0.48 -17.70
CA ASP A 30 0.27 1.08 -17.65
C ASP A 30 0.05 1.82 -16.33
N LEU A 31 0.59 1.29 -15.23
CA LEU A 31 0.58 1.97 -13.93
C LEU A 31 1.36 3.28 -14.00
N MET A 32 2.56 3.29 -14.60
CA MET A 32 3.37 4.50 -14.74
C MET A 32 2.69 5.54 -15.63
N LYS A 33 2.05 5.14 -16.73
CA LYS A 33 1.23 6.04 -17.55
C LYS A 33 0.11 6.69 -16.74
N LYS A 34 -0.60 5.91 -15.93
CA LYS A 34 -1.67 6.42 -15.06
C LYS A 34 -1.13 7.36 -13.97
N ILE A 35 0.03 7.06 -13.38
CA ILE A 35 0.68 7.96 -12.42
C ILE A 35 1.08 9.28 -13.09
N ALA A 36 1.63 9.24 -14.30
CA ALA A 36 1.97 10.45 -15.04
C ALA A 36 0.74 11.34 -15.32
N GLN A 37 -0.40 10.73 -15.65
CA GLN A 37 -1.69 11.44 -15.83
C GLN A 37 -2.21 12.10 -14.55
N LEU A 38 -1.66 11.75 -13.38
CA LEU A 38 -1.99 12.47 -12.16
C LEU A 38 -1.40 13.89 -12.16
N ASN A 39 -0.45 14.27 -13.03
CA ASN A 39 0.10 15.63 -13.09
C ASN A 39 0.52 16.15 -11.70
N LEU A 40 1.26 15.31 -10.96
CA LEU A 40 1.73 15.61 -9.62
C LEU A 40 2.93 16.54 -9.69
N ASP A 41 2.90 17.60 -8.89
CA ASP A 41 4.08 18.42 -8.63
C ASP A 41 5.19 17.55 -8.04
N GLN A 42 6.24 17.30 -8.81
CA GLN A 42 7.40 16.52 -8.39
C GLN A 42 8.47 17.37 -7.72
N ASP A 43 8.46 18.70 -7.91
CA ASP A 43 9.50 19.60 -7.39
C ASP A 43 9.49 19.61 -5.86
N ILE A 44 8.33 19.38 -5.24
CA ILE A 44 8.21 19.17 -3.79
C ILE A 44 9.15 18.08 -3.28
N LEU A 45 9.45 17.05 -4.07
CA LEU A 45 10.32 15.95 -3.65
C LEU A 45 11.79 16.35 -3.54
N GLU A 46 12.22 17.40 -4.22
CA GLU A 46 13.61 17.90 -4.12
C GLU A 46 13.83 18.61 -2.79
N HIS A 47 12.80 19.23 -2.24
CA HIS A 47 12.89 20.08 -1.06
C HIS A 47 12.36 19.42 0.21
N ILE A 48 11.45 18.46 0.10
CA ILE A 48 10.83 17.81 1.26
C ILE A 48 11.80 16.87 1.98
N THR A 49 11.72 16.88 3.31
CA THR A 49 12.33 15.85 4.17
C THR A 49 11.24 14.94 4.69
N PRO A 50 11.19 13.65 4.29
CA PRO A 50 10.16 12.73 4.73
C PRO A 50 10.14 12.57 6.25
N ASN A 51 9.05 13.03 6.89
CA ASN A 51 8.82 12.78 8.31
C ASN A 51 8.01 11.49 8.45
N ILE A 52 8.70 10.35 8.43
CA ILE A 52 8.06 9.05 8.53
C ILE A 52 8.85 8.12 9.45
N THR A 53 8.13 7.44 10.35
CA THR A 53 8.72 6.53 11.32
C THR A 53 8.04 5.16 11.24
N TRP A 54 8.85 4.11 11.35
CA TRP A 54 8.39 2.72 11.33
C TRP A 54 9.19 1.89 12.34
N LYS A 55 8.57 0.81 12.83
CA LYS A 55 9.22 -0.11 13.78
C LYS A 55 10.19 -1.04 13.06
N GLY A 56 11.42 -1.08 13.55
CA GLY A 56 12.49 -1.93 13.03
C GLY A 56 13.34 -1.25 11.96
N ASN A 57 14.36 -1.97 11.49
CA ASN A 57 15.32 -1.44 10.53
C ASN A 57 14.68 -1.28 9.13
N PRO A 58 15.08 -0.24 8.37
CA PRO A 58 14.66 -0.07 6.99
C PRO A 58 15.00 -1.28 6.11
N LEU A 59 14.13 -1.57 5.14
CA LEU A 59 14.37 -2.63 4.16
C LEU A 59 15.37 -2.15 3.11
N PHE A 60 16.41 -2.93 2.83
CA PHE A 60 17.26 -2.66 1.68
C PHE A 60 16.48 -2.89 0.38
N ILE A 61 16.38 -1.85 -0.46
CA ILE A 61 15.62 -1.88 -1.72
C ILE A 61 16.49 -1.64 -2.96
N GLY A 62 17.83 -1.66 -2.82
CA GLY A 62 18.76 -1.32 -3.90
C GLY A 62 18.69 -2.26 -5.10
N ASN A 63 18.39 -3.53 -4.85
CA ASN A 63 18.31 -4.60 -5.86
C ASN A 63 16.87 -4.98 -6.24
N LEU A 64 15.86 -4.24 -5.76
CA LEU A 64 14.47 -4.56 -6.07
C LEU A 64 14.07 -4.06 -7.46
N ILE A 65 13.24 -4.86 -8.12
CA ILE A 65 12.65 -4.52 -9.41
C ILE A 65 11.87 -3.20 -9.28
N HIS A 66 12.02 -2.33 -10.29
CA HIS A 66 11.38 -1.01 -10.38
C HIS A 66 11.88 0.03 -9.36
N ARG A 67 12.96 -0.23 -8.63
CA ARG A 67 13.57 0.75 -7.73
C ARG A 67 13.95 2.06 -8.44
N ASN A 68 14.40 1.96 -9.68
CA ASN A 68 14.80 3.10 -10.53
C ASN A 68 13.63 4.01 -10.93
N LEU A 69 12.37 3.58 -10.71
CA LEU A 69 11.18 4.39 -10.98
C LEU A 69 10.80 5.30 -9.80
N LEU A 70 11.50 5.19 -8.66
CA LEU A 70 11.24 5.97 -7.46
C LEU A 70 12.19 7.15 -7.37
N HIS A 71 11.66 8.31 -6.99
CA HIS A 71 12.49 9.43 -6.55
C HIS A 71 13.30 9.04 -5.29
N PRO A 72 14.51 9.57 -5.04
CA PRO A 72 15.29 9.26 -3.85
C PRO A 72 14.54 9.41 -2.51
N LYS A 73 13.70 10.45 -2.36
CA LYS A 73 12.85 10.63 -1.16
C LYS A 73 11.75 9.57 -1.05
N GLU A 74 11.15 9.19 -2.18
CA GLU A 74 10.16 8.11 -2.20
C GLU A 74 10.83 6.78 -1.86
N ALA A 75 12.02 6.51 -2.40
CA ALA A 75 12.81 5.33 -2.07
C ALA A 75 13.13 5.23 -0.56
N LEU A 76 13.42 6.36 0.10
CA LEU A 76 13.58 6.40 1.56
C LEU A 76 12.29 5.95 2.28
N VAL A 77 11.13 6.49 1.87
CA VAL A 77 9.82 6.11 2.43
C VAL A 77 9.54 4.63 2.20
N VAL A 78 9.80 4.12 1.01
CA VAL A 78 9.62 2.70 0.65
C VAL A 78 10.50 1.79 1.52
N SER A 79 11.77 2.17 1.71
CA SER A 79 12.71 1.46 2.57
C SER A 79 12.25 1.47 4.03
N THR A 80 11.90 2.65 4.58
CA THR A 80 11.46 2.81 5.97
C THR A 80 10.18 2.02 6.26
N LEU A 81 9.18 2.06 5.35
CA LEU A 81 7.93 1.31 5.51
C LEU A 81 8.04 -0.17 5.14
N ARG A 82 9.21 -0.61 4.70
CA ARG A 82 9.48 -2.00 4.28
C ARG A 82 8.47 -2.43 3.21
N LEU A 83 8.33 -1.61 2.17
CA LEU A 83 7.48 -1.85 1.00
C LEU A 83 8.35 -2.23 -0.20
N THR A 84 7.78 -2.89 -1.20
CA THR A 84 8.40 -3.00 -2.52
C THR A 84 8.09 -1.74 -3.36
N PRO A 85 8.92 -1.41 -4.36
CA PRO A 85 8.64 -0.29 -5.27
C PRO A 85 7.26 -0.41 -5.94
N LEU A 86 6.89 -1.62 -6.37
CA LEU A 86 5.58 -1.88 -6.98
C LEU A 86 4.43 -1.60 -6.01
N GLN A 87 4.53 -2.03 -4.74
CA GLN A 87 3.51 -1.75 -3.73
C GLN A 87 3.33 -0.24 -3.52
N TYR A 88 4.44 0.50 -3.47
CA TYR A 88 4.42 1.94 -3.31
C TYR A 88 3.77 2.65 -4.51
N LEU A 89 4.20 2.34 -5.74
CA LEU A 89 3.65 2.96 -6.95
C LEU A 89 2.15 2.67 -7.10
N THR A 90 1.74 1.43 -6.82
CA THR A 90 0.32 1.05 -6.81
C THR A 90 -0.46 1.86 -5.78
N SER A 91 0.10 2.01 -4.57
CA SER A 91 -0.53 2.77 -3.49
C SER A 91 -0.59 4.27 -3.79
N LYS A 92 0.46 4.84 -4.41
CA LYS A 92 0.51 6.23 -4.88
C LYS A 92 -0.61 6.50 -5.86
N PHE A 93 -0.79 5.64 -6.86
CA PHE A 93 -1.88 5.77 -7.83
C PHE A 93 -3.26 5.69 -7.16
N ILE A 94 -3.50 4.65 -6.35
CA ILE A 94 -4.81 4.43 -5.70
C ILE A 94 -5.17 5.59 -4.78
N LEU A 95 -4.28 6.00 -3.87
CA LEU A 95 -4.62 7.03 -2.88
C LEU A 95 -4.91 8.39 -3.51
N ILE A 96 -4.09 8.81 -4.48
CA ILE A 96 -4.24 10.12 -5.11
C ILE A 96 -5.46 10.15 -6.03
N SER A 97 -5.71 9.09 -6.80
CA SER A 97 -6.91 9.01 -7.64
C SER A 97 -8.18 8.97 -6.78
N SER A 98 -8.18 8.22 -5.67
CA SER A 98 -9.28 8.23 -4.70
C SER A 98 -9.49 9.60 -4.07
N ALA A 99 -8.42 10.27 -3.61
CA ALA A 99 -8.51 11.60 -3.01
C ALA A 99 -9.18 12.61 -3.95
N ARG A 100 -8.81 12.62 -5.23
CA ARG A 100 -9.45 13.45 -6.25
C ARG A 100 -10.94 13.13 -6.42
N GLY A 101 -11.31 11.86 -6.43
CA GLY A 101 -12.71 11.44 -6.51
C GLY A 101 -13.54 11.91 -5.31
N TYR A 102 -12.95 11.92 -4.12
CA TYR A 102 -13.56 12.48 -2.91
C TYR A 102 -13.71 14.01 -3.02
N SER A 103 -12.65 14.70 -3.44
CA SER A 103 -12.61 16.15 -3.63
C SER A 103 -13.66 16.64 -4.63
N GLN A 104 -13.82 15.94 -5.76
CA GLN A 104 -14.88 16.21 -6.77
C GLN A 104 -16.30 16.12 -6.19
N ARG A 105 -16.49 15.28 -5.17
CA ARG A 105 -17.77 15.10 -4.46
C ARG A 105 -17.87 15.96 -3.20
N SER A 106 -16.94 16.90 -2.99
CA SER A 106 -16.85 17.76 -1.80
C SER A 106 -16.72 16.98 -0.48
N PHE A 107 -16.14 15.77 -0.51
CA PHE A 107 -15.83 15.00 0.68
C PHE A 107 -14.33 15.06 1.03
N PRO A 108 -13.96 15.11 2.31
CA PRO A 108 -12.56 15.04 2.72
C PRO A 108 -12.03 13.62 2.59
N PHE A 109 -10.79 13.46 2.10
CA PHE A 109 -10.12 12.17 2.03
C PHE A 109 -9.37 11.86 3.34
N ARG A 110 -9.97 11.04 4.21
CA ARG A 110 -9.43 10.77 5.55
C ARG A 110 -8.49 9.59 5.56
N LYS A 111 -7.67 9.51 6.61
CA LYS A 111 -6.80 8.36 6.91
C LYS A 111 -7.54 7.02 6.88
N SER A 112 -8.77 6.97 7.43
CA SER A 112 -9.61 5.77 7.41
C SER A 112 -10.01 5.34 6.00
N ASP A 113 -10.12 6.27 5.06
CA ASP A 113 -10.47 5.96 3.68
C ASP A 113 -9.26 5.36 2.95
N ALA A 114 -8.08 5.95 3.15
CA ALA A 114 -6.82 5.39 2.64
C ALA A 114 -6.57 3.95 3.12
N GLN A 115 -6.86 3.66 4.38
CA GLN A 115 -6.78 2.32 4.95
C GLN A 115 -7.70 1.30 4.26
N ARG A 116 -8.90 1.73 3.84
CA ARG A 116 -9.86 0.85 3.14
C ARG A 116 -9.52 0.64 1.66
N HIS A 117 -8.87 1.62 1.03
CA HIS A 117 -8.54 1.56 -0.39
C HIS A 117 -7.31 0.71 -0.73
N LEU A 118 -6.36 0.58 0.20
CA LEU A 118 -5.10 -0.10 -0.06
C LEU A 118 -5.13 -1.58 0.36
N PRO A 119 -4.77 -2.53 -0.53
CA PRO A 119 -4.68 -3.95 -0.20
C PRO A 119 -3.35 -4.29 0.50
N ILE A 120 -2.97 -3.51 1.52
CA ILE A 120 -1.76 -3.72 2.34
C ILE A 120 -2.11 -3.56 3.82
N ASP A 121 -1.14 -3.82 4.70
CA ASP A 121 -1.28 -3.62 6.13
C ASP A 121 -1.80 -2.21 6.49
N VAL A 122 -2.82 -2.17 7.36
CA VAL A 122 -3.54 -0.95 7.75
C VAL A 122 -2.63 0.14 8.35
N ASN A 123 -1.57 -0.25 9.06
CA ASN A 123 -0.63 0.70 9.63
C ASN A 123 0.28 1.30 8.55
N LYS A 124 0.69 0.50 7.56
CA LYS A 124 1.44 1.01 6.39
C LYS A 124 0.57 1.95 5.55
N SER A 125 -0.70 1.62 5.35
CA SER A 125 -1.65 2.50 4.65
C SER A 125 -1.81 3.84 5.38
N SER A 126 -1.91 3.81 6.71
CA SER A 126 -1.92 5.03 7.54
C SER A 126 -0.67 5.90 7.33
N LYS A 127 0.51 5.28 7.33
CA LYS A 127 1.79 5.99 7.11
C LYS A 127 1.94 6.53 5.69
N LEU A 128 1.45 5.82 4.68
CA LEU A 128 1.42 6.34 3.30
C LEU A 128 0.48 7.54 3.17
N TRP A 129 -0.68 7.50 3.83
CA TRP A 129 -1.58 8.67 3.87
C TRP A 129 -0.92 9.88 4.54
N GLU A 130 -0.19 9.67 5.65
CA GLU A 130 0.58 10.74 6.30
C GLU A 130 1.66 11.31 5.37
N TRP A 131 2.40 10.44 4.67
CA TRP A 131 3.43 10.84 3.70
C TRP A 131 2.85 11.66 2.53
N PHE A 132 1.79 11.18 1.87
CA PHE A 132 1.20 11.91 0.74
C PHE A 132 0.44 13.16 1.15
N THR A 133 0.01 13.24 2.42
CA THR A 133 -0.47 14.51 3.00
C THR A 133 0.68 15.52 3.13
N GLN A 134 1.87 15.09 3.57
CA GLN A 134 3.05 15.98 3.66
C GLN A 134 3.48 16.55 2.31
N THR A 135 3.33 15.78 1.23
CA THR A 135 3.64 16.26 -0.13
C THR A 135 2.55 17.18 -0.71
N GLY A 136 1.39 17.30 -0.03
CA GLY A 136 0.25 18.06 -0.54
C GLY A 136 -0.45 17.42 -1.75
N TRP A 137 -0.26 16.13 -2.00
CA TRP A 137 -0.84 15.43 -3.15
C TRP A 137 -2.27 14.90 -2.91
N LEU A 138 -2.69 14.76 -1.65
CA LEU A 138 -4.05 14.34 -1.26
C LEU A 138 -4.99 15.54 -1.13
N LYS A 139 -5.27 16.20 -2.26
CA LYS A 139 -6.24 17.32 -2.36
C LYS A 139 -7.65 16.83 -2.70
#